data_AF-A0A830GNU0-F1
#
_entry.id   AF-A0A830GNU0-F1
#
_cell.length_a   1.000
_cell.length_b   1.000
_cell.length_c   1.000
_cell.angle_alpha   90.00
_cell.angle_beta   90.00
_cell.angle_gamma   90.00
#
_symmetry.space_group_name_H-M   'P 1'
#
loop_
_entity.id
_entity.type
_entity.pdbx_description
1 polymer ?
#
loop_
_entity_poly.entity_id
_entity_poly.type
_entity_poly.pdbx_seq_one_letter_code
_entity_poly.pdbx_strand_id
1 'polypeptide(L)'
;MFRRSFLTAASATLAGCGLTPSPPSTESYPESPPNVLLSFEWVAEAAAVDVTFVRGNHVTAANTAELLVRSAESDRTTVWVSREHDAASEYPLTPGATLRHSLGEPSGVRVVWAAPNGRKRSVLAAADRPTPTEREG
;
A
#
# COMPACT_ATOMS: atom_id res chain seq x y z
N MET A 1 0.71 -5.49 84.85
CA MET A 1 0.43 -6.56 83.87
C MET A 1 0.25 -5.87 82.51
N PHE A 2 1.06 -6.25 81.51
CA PHE A 2 1.01 -6.00 80.05
C PHE A 2 -0.26 -5.30 79.48
N ARG A 3 -0.24 -4.41 78.46
CA ARG A 3 0.56 -4.36 77.22
C ARG A 3 0.27 -3.05 76.44
N ARG A 4 1.34 -2.43 75.92
CA ARG A 4 1.61 -1.96 74.55
C ARG A 4 0.61 -1.08 73.79
N SER A 5 1.10 0.12 73.45
CA SER A 5 0.77 0.98 72.30
C SER A 5 0.70 0.23 70.97
N PHE A 6 -0.21 0.66 70.09
CA PHE A 6 -0.04 0.51 68.64
C PHE A 6 -0.48 1.79 67.93
N LEU A 7 0.53 2.49 67.38
CA LEU A 7 0.38 3.51 66.35
C LEU A 7 -0.16 2.82 65.09
N THR A 8 -1.33 3.23 64.64
CA THR A 8 -1.87 2.82 63.34
C THR A 8 -1.09 3.55 62.25
N ALA A 9 -0.04 2.92 61.74
CA ALA A 9 0.64 3.36 60.53
C ALA A 9 -0.33 3.19 59.35
N ALA A 10 -0.74 4.31 58.74
CA ALA A 10 -1.49 4.30 57.50
C ALA A 10 -0.56 3.85 56.37
N SER A 11 -0.72 2.62 55.90
CA SER A 11 -0.09 2.14 54.67
C SER A 11 -0.74 2.85 53.49
N ALA A 12 -0.11 3.91 52.99
CA ALA A 12 -0.43 4.46 51.69
C ALA A 12 -0.07 3.41 50.62
N THR A 13 -1.08 2.72 50.09
CA THR A 13 -0.90 1.85 48.92
C THR A 13 -0.70 2.74 47.71
N LEU A 14 0.56 2.86 47.26
CA LEU A 14 0.88 3.37 45.93
C LEU A 14 0.27 2.43 44.90
N ALA A 15 -0.87 2.82 44.32
CA ALA A 15 -1.34 2.27 43.06
C ALA A 15 -0.33 2.71 41.99
N GLY A 16 0.75 1.94 41.85
CA GLY A 16 1.65 2.03 40.72
C GLY A 16 0.87 1.59 39.49
N CYS A 17 0.30 2.55 38.76
CA CYS A 17 -0.07 2.36 37.38
C CYS A 17 1.21 2.09 36.59
N GLY A 18 1.67 0.85 36.62
CA GLY A 18 2.68 0.37 35.70
C GLY A 18 2.10 0.54 34.31
N LEU A 19 2.56 1.55 33.58
CA LEU A 19 2.43 1.64 32.14
C LEU A 19 3.26 0.49 31.55
N THR A 20 2.78 -0.74 31.68
CA THR A 20 3.30 -1.85 30.89
C THR A 20 3.02 -1.49 29.44
N PRO A 21 4.05 -1.40 28.58
CA PRO A 21 3.85 -1.23 27.16
C PRO A 21 2.89 -2.32 26.70
N SER A 22 1.83 -1.95 26.00
CA SER A 22 0.99 -2.97 25.37
C SER A 22 1.89 -3.79 24.44
N PRO A 23 1.78 -5.13 24.45
CA PRO A 23 2.45 -5.94 23.45
C PRO A 23 2.04 -5.44 22.06
N PRO A 24 2.93 -5.50 21.04
CA PRO A 24 2.57 -5.08 19.70
C PRO A 24 1.29 -5.78 19.28
N SER A 25 0.33 -5.02 18.75
CA SER A 25 -0.96 -5.56 18.32
C SER A 25 -0.74 -6.79 17.45
N THR A 26 -1.34 -7.91 17.83
CA THR A 26 -1.45 -9.10 16.98
C THR A 26 -2.59 -8.99 15.98
N GLU A 27 -3.27 -7.83 15.91
CA GLU A 27 -4.25 -7.56 14.87
C GLU A 27 -3.57 -7.74 13.52
N SER A 28 -4.10 -8.70 12.74
CA SER A 28 -3.72 -8.89 11.36
C SER A 28 -3.85 -7.55 10.64
N TYR A 29 -2.75 -7.10 10.03
CA TYR A 29 -2.75 -5.92 9.19
C TYR A 29 -3.84 -6.06 8.11
N PRO A 30 -4.54 -4.98 7.70
CA PRO A 30 -5.60 -5.08 6.71
C PRO A 30 -5.15 -5.86 5.48
N GLU A 31 -5.89 -6.93 5.20
CA GLU A 31 -5.76 -7.73 3.97
C GLU A 31 -6.55 -7.11 2.80
N SER A 32 -7.04 -5.89 2.99
CA SER A 32 -7.68 -5.09 1.95
C SER A 32 -6.68 -4.08 1.38
N PRO A 33 -6.73 -3.85 0.06
CA PRO A 33 -5.90 -2.84 -0.57
C PRO A 33 -6.25 -1.42 -0.08
N PRO A 34 -5.29 -0.49 -0.08
CA PRO A 34 -5.57 0.92 0.16
C PRO A 34 -6.52 1.47 -0.92
N ASN A 35 -7.41 2.37 -0.55
CA ASN A 35 -8.26 3.06 -1.52
C ASN A 35 -7.41 4.05 -2.31
N VAL A 36 -7.18 3.77 -3.59
CA VAL A 36 -6.41 4.63 -4.50
C VAL A 36 -7.19 4.83 -5.80
N LEU A 37 -7.20 6.06 -6.30
CA LEU A 37 -7.68 6.40 -7.62
C LEU A 37 -6.49 6.61 -8.55
N LEU A 38 -6.48 5.90 -9.68
CA LEU A 38 -5.42 5.95 -10.67
C LEU A 38 -5.98 6.46 -12.00
N SER A 39 -5.20 7.26 -12.72
CA SER A 39 -5.46 7.62 -14.12
C SER A 39 -4.45 6.96 -15.05
N PHE A 40 -4.86 6.76 -16.29
CA PHE A 40 -4.08 6.09 -17.32
C PHE A 40 -4.01 6.97 -18.56
N GLU A 41 -2.81 7.34 -18.97
CA GLU A 41 -2.56 8.12 -20.18
C GLU A 41 -1.71 7.30 -21.15
N TRP A 42 -2.26 6.99 -22.32
CA TRP A 42 -1.60 6.16 -23.32
C TRP A 42 -0.66 7.01 -24.17
N VAL A 43 0.63 6.64 -24.19
CA VAL A 43 1.67 7.32 -24.97
C VAL A 43 1.92 6.49 -26.23
N ALA A 44 1.28 6.89 -27.34
CA ALA A 44 1.23 6.09 -28.56
C ALA A 44 2.61 5.91 -29.20
N GLU A 45 3.42 6.97 -29.19
CA GLU A 45 4.76 7.05 -29.79
C GLU A 45 5.76 6.14 -29.07
N ALA A 46 5.58 5.93 -27.76
CA ALA A 46 6.47 5.15 -26.92
C ALA A 46 5.97 3.71 -26.69
N ALA A 47 4.81 3.35 -27.25
CA ALA A 47 4.07 2.15 -26.88
C ALA A 47 4.05 1.98 -25.35
N ALA A 48 3.61 3.00 -24.61
CA ALA A 48 3.65 3.01 -23.16
C ALA A 48 2.35 3.54 -22.56
N VAL A 49 2.19 3.39 -21.26
CA VAL A 49 1.15 4.07 -20.48
C VAL A 49 1.76 4.74 -19.26
N ASP A 50 1.37 5.99 -19.03
CA ASP A 50 1.64 6.68 -17.79
C ASP A 50 0.48 6.43 -16.83
N VAL A 51 0.81 5.81 -15.70
CA VAL A 51 -0.13 5.56 -14.61
C VAL A 51 0.14 6.60 -13.55
N THR A 52 -0.87 7.39 -13.19
CA THR A 52 -0.74 8.45 -12.18
C THR A 52 -1.62 8.16 -10.98
N PHE A 53 -1.06 8.25 -9.78
CA PHE A 53 -1.80 8.19 -8.54
C PHE A 53 -2.50 9.53 -8.29
N VAL A 54 -3.80 9.61 -8.54
CA VAL A 54 -4.54 10.88 -8.54
C VAL A 54 -4.93 11.31 -7.13
N ARG A 55 -5.48 10.40 -6.32
CA ARG A 55 -5.94 10.66 -4.95
C ARG A 55 -6.22 9.36 -4.21
N GLY A 56 -6.21 9.40 -2.88
CA GLY A 56 -6.55 8.25 -2.03
C GLY A 56 -5.62 8.14 -0.83
N ASN A 57 -5.61 6.96 -0.21
CA ASN A 57 -4.75 6.65 0.92
C ASN A 57 -3.30 6.50 0.44
N HIS A 58 -2.34 7.02 1.21
CA HIS A 58 -0.93 6.81 0.94
C HIS A 58 -0.60 5.31 0.89
N VAL A 59 0.18 4.91 -0.11
CA VAL A 59 0.71 3.55 -0.19
C VAL A 59 2.00 3.54 0.60
N THR A 60 2.04 2.76 1.67
CA THR A 60 3.19 2.71 2.59
C THR A 60 3.70 1.30 2.67
N ALA A 61 4.94 1.14 3.12
CA ALA A 61 5.47 -0.18 3.44
C ALA A 61 4.49 -0.92 4.35
N ALA A 62 3.97 -0.28 5.41
CA ALA A 62 3.04 -0.91 6.35
C ALA A 62 1.81 -1.53 5.67
N ASN A 63 1.22 -0.87 4.65
CA ASN A 63 0.00 -1.34 3.99
C ASN A 63 0.17 -2.07 2.66
N THR A 64 1.39 -2.13 2.13
CA THR A 64 1.66 -2.67 0.81
C THR A 64 3.04 -3.29 0.81
N ALA A 65 3.14 -4.55 0.40
CA ALA A 65 4.44 -5.16 0.15
C ALA A 65 4.99 -4.67 -1.19
N GLU A 66 4.12 -4.65 -2.19
CA GLU A 66 4.46 -4.32 -3.56
C GLU A 66 3.24 -3.72 -4.29
N LEU A 67 3.48 -2.72 -5.13
CA LEU A 67 2.53 -2.23 -6.13
C LEU A 67 3.19 -2.33 -7.50
N LEU A 68 2.54 -3.01 -8.45
CA LEU A 68 3.10 -3.26 -9.77
C LEU A 68 2.10 -2.93 -10.88
N VAL A 69 2.62 -2.50 -12.02
CA VAL A 69 1.85 -2.33 -13.26
C VAL A 69 2.21 -3.48 -14.18
N ARG A 70 1.20 -4.25 -14.60
CA ARG A 70 1.36 -5.40 -15.50
C ARG A 70 0.58 -5.14 -16.79
N SER A 71 1.19 -5.46 -17.93
CA SER A 71 0.49 -5.56 -19.21
C SER A 71 -0.53 -6.72 -19.17
N ALA A 72 -1.74 -6.59 -19.74
CA ALA A 72 -2.73 -7.66 -19.58
C ALA A 72 -2.43 -8.91 -20.43
N GLU A 73 -1.95 -8.73 -21.67
CA GLU A 73 -1.63 -9.85 -22.59
C GLU A 73 -0.12 -10.18 -22.65
N SER A 74 0.70 -9.64 -21.76
CA SER A 74 2.11 -10.04 -21.67
C SER A 74 2.60 -10.09 -20.22
N ASP A 75 3.71 -10.79 -19.99
CA ASP A 75 4.33 -10.88 -18.66
C ASP A 75 5.17 -9.66 -18.28
N ARG A 76 5.14 -8.61 -19.12
CA ARG A 76 5.81 -7.34 -18.81
C ARG A 76 5.22 -6.71 -17.56
N THR A 77 6.10 -6.42 -16.62
CA THR A 77 5.76 -5.85 -15.32
C THR A 77 6.74 -4.74 -14.99
N THR A 78 6.24 -3.65 -14.40
CA THR A 78 7.06 -2.62 -13.78
C THR A 78 6.65 -2.47 -12.32
N VAL A 79 7.61 -2.60 -11.41
CA VAL A 79 7.40 -2.44 -9.98
C VAL A 79 7.39 -0.95 -9.66
N TRP A 80 6.27 -0.45 -9.14
CA TRP A 80 6.14 0.96 -8.78
C TRP A 80 6.76 1.22 -7.42
N VAL A 81 6.33 0.46 -6.41
CA VAL A 81 6.92 0.49 -5.06
C VAL A 81 7.08 -0.94 -4.56
N SER A 82 8.17 -1.21 -3.86
CA SER A 82 8.43 -2.49 -3.22
C SER A 82 9.33 -2.31 -2.00
N ARG A 83 9.26 -3.24 -1.05
CA ARG A 83 10.19 -3.30 0.08
C ARG A 83 11.47 -4.07 -0.26
N GLU A 84 11.40 -4.98 -1.23
CA GLU A 84 12.41 -6.02 -1.47
C GLU A 84 12.98 -6.01 -2.89
N HIS A 85 12.23 -5.48 -3.85
CA HIS A 85 12.62 -5.44 -5.26
C HIS A 85 13.04 -4.04 -5.69
N ASP A 86 13.84 -3.97 -6.75
CA ASP A 86 14.12 -2.72 -7.44
C ASP A 86 12.79 -2.11 -7.93
N ALA A 87 12.52 -0.89 -7.48
CA ALA A 87 11.24 -0.24 -7.65
C ALA A 87 11.45 1.17 -8.22
N ALA A 88 10.52 1.60 -9.07
CA ALA A 88 10.59 2.92 -9.68
C ALA A 88 10.39 4.08 -8.69
N SER A 89 9.89 3.80 -7.48
CA SER A 89 9.67 4.77 -6.43
C SER A 89 9.83 4.12 -5.05
N GLU A 90 10.12 4.96 -4.06
CA GLU A 90 10.19 4.55 -2.66
C GLU A 90 8.85 4.77 -1.95
N TYR A 91 8.67 4.14 -0.79
CA TYR A 91 7.56 4.45 0.10
C TYR A 91 7.81 5.77 0.86
N PRO A 92 6.77 6.56 1.17
CA PRO A 92 5.38 6.37 0.78
C PRO A 92 5.09 6.86 -0.65
N LEU A 93 4.29 6.10 -1.40
CA LEU A 93 3.70 6.62 -2.63
C LEU A 93 2.53 7.52 -2.26
N THR A 94 2.54 8.74 -2.79
CA THR A 94 1.53 9.78 -2.50
C THR A 94 0.84 10.23 -3.78
N PRO A 95 -0.37 10.82 -3.68
CA PRO A 95 -1.02 11.41 -4.84
C PRO A 95 -0.11 12.40 -5.57
N GLY A 96 -0.11 12.34 -6.91
CA GLY A 96 0.78 13.07 -7.81
C GLY A 96 1.95 12.23 -8.34
N ALA A 97 2.24 11.06 -7.75
CA ALA A 97 3.25 10.16 -8.29
C ALA A 97 2.79 9.56 -9.63
N THR A 98 3.72 9.47 -10.58
CA THR A 98 3.50 8.90 -11.92
C THR A 98 4.54 7.84 -12.22
N LEU A 99 4.11 6.75 -12.85
CA LEU A 99 4.96 5.69 -13.38
C LEU A 99 4.69 5.50 -14.86
N ARG A 100 5.76 5.53 -15.67
CA ARG A 100 5.70 5.09 -17.06
C ARG A 100 5.93 3.58 -17.15
N HIS A 101 4.99 2.86 -17.74
CA HIS A 101 5.10 1.42 -18.01
C HIS A 101 5.17 1.19 -19.52
N SER A 102 6.28 0.60 -19.98
CA SER A 102 6.47 0.26 -21.39
C SER A 102 5.66 -0.97 -21.78
N LEU A 103 4.80 -0.79 -22.78
CA LEU A 103 4.00 -1.84 -23.42
C LEU A 103 4.76 -2.38 -24.63
N GLY A 104 4.54 -3.63 -24.99
CA GLY A 104 5.06 -4.19 -26.24
C GLY A 104 4.01 -4.02 -27.34
N GLU A 105 2.97 -4.82 -27.24
CA GLU A 105 1.81 -4.83 -28.11
C GLU A 105 0.54 -4.44 -27.34
N PRO A 106 -0.50 -3.90 -28.01
CA PRO A 106 -1.66 -3.31 -27.35
C PRO A 106 -2.48 -4.38 -26.61
N SER A 107 -2.56 -4.24 -25.29
CA SER A 107 -3.08 -5.32 -24.46
C SER A 107 -3.49 -4.86 -23.06
N GLY A 108 -3.99 -3.63 -22.92
CA GLY A 108 -4.41 -3.10 -21.61
C GLY A 108 -3.33 -3.14 -20.51
N VAL A 109 -3.69 -2.67 -19.33
CA VAL A 109 -2.87 -2.76 -18.13
C VAL A 109 -3.71 -3.04 -16.90
N ARG A 110 -3.08 -3.67 -15.92
CA ARG A 110 -3.62 -3.92 -14.59
C ARG A 110 -2.63 -3.42 -13.56
N VAL A 111 -3.13 -2.67 -12.59
CA VAL A 111 -2.36 -2.26 -11.41
C VAL A 111 -2.68 -3.26 -10.30
N VAL A 112 -1.66 -3.96 -9.83
CA VAL A 112 -1.80 -5.05 -8.86
C VAL A 112 -1.12 -4.63 -7.55
N TRP A 113 -1.88 -4.75 -6.48
CA TRP A 113 -1.40 -4.59 -5.12
C TRP A 113 -1.11 -5.94 -4.48
N ALA A 114 0.00 -6.04 -3.76
CA ALA A 114 0.30 -7.14 -2.86
C ALA A 114 0.16 -6.68 -1.41
N ALA A 115 -0.59 -7.46 -0.63
CA ALA A 115 -0.74 -7.27 0.80
C ALA A 115 0.62 -7.21 1.50
N PRO A 116 0.74 -6.47 2.61
CA PRO A 116 2.04 -6.26 3.28
C PRO A 116 2.67 -7.54 3.82
N ASN A 117 1.90 -8.62 3.97
CA ASN A 117 2.39 -9.96 4.32
C ASN A 117 2.77 -10.81 3.10
N GLY A 118 2.62 -10.29 1.87
CA GLY A 118 2.89 -10.96 0.60
C GLY A 118 1.90 -12.07 0.20
N ARG A 119 0.97 -12.45 1.09
CA ARG A 119 0.11 -13.64 0.91
C ARG A 119 -1.07 -13.43 -0.02
N LYS A 120 -1.47 -12.18 -0.23
CA LYS A 120 -2.63 -11.81 -1.03
C LYS A 120 -2.24 -10.78 -2.07
N ARG A 121 -2.80 -10.93 -3.28
CA ARG A 121 -2.71 -9.96 -4.36
C ARG A 121 -4.10 -9.57 -4.82
N SER A 122 -4.28 -8.33 -5.28
CA SER A 122 -5.56 -7.85 -5.80
C SER A 122 -5.34 -6.81 -6.89
N VAL A 123 -6.20 -6.80 -7.90
CA VAL A 123 -6.21 -5.74 -8.93
C VAL A 123 -6.88 -4.51 -8.33
N LEU A 124 -6.15 -3.41 -8.29
CA LEU A 124 -6.64 -2.10 -7.84
C LEU A 124 -7.35 -1.34 -8.94
N ALA A 125 -6.81 -1.41 -10.15
CA ALA A 125 -7.33 -0.71 -11.31
C ALA A 125 -6.94 -1.45 -12.59
N ALA A 126 -7.72 -1.24 -13.62
CA ALA A 126 -7.56 -1.82 -14.94
C ALA A 126 -7.94 -0.78 -15.98
N ALA A 127 -7.17 -0.71 -17.06
CA ALA A 127 -7.51 0.10 -18.22
C ALA A 127 -7.16 -0.66 -19.48
N ASP A 128 -8.05 -0.61 -20.47
CA ASP A 128 -7.79 -1.18 -21.78
C ASP A 128 -7.33 -0.06 -22.72
N ARG A 129 -6.41 -0.38 -23.63
CA ARG A 129 -5.92 0.61 -24.58
C ARG A 129 -7.07 0.97 -25.52
N PRO A 130 -7.40 2.25 -25.70
CA PRO A 130 -8.43 2.65 -26.65
C PRO A 130 -8.02 2.16 -28.04
N THR A 131 -8.95 1.48 -28.71
CA THR A 131 -8.82 1.22 -30.13
C THR A 131 -8.83 2.58 -30.84
N PRO A 132 -7.97 2.81 -31.85
CA PRO A 132 -8.13 3.96 -32.71
C PRO A 132 -9.55 3.90 -33.27
N THR A 133 -10.41 4.83 -32.86
CA THR A 133 -11.68 5.02 -33.55
C THR A 133 -11.32 5.38 -34.97
N GLU A 134 -11.76 4.56 -35.94
CA GLU A 134 -11.81 4.95 -37.34
C GLU A 134 -12.36 6.37 -37.37
N ARG A 135 -11.53 7.32 -37.79
CA ARG A 135 -11.98 8.69 -37.98
C ARG A 135 -13.16 8.61 -38.95
N GLU A 136 -14.29 9.19 -38.55
CA GLU A 136 -15.37 9.51 -39.48
C GLU A 136 -14.75 10.13 -40.75
N GLY A 137 -15.08 9.52 -41.89
CA GLY A 137 -14.53 9.86 -43.20
C GLY A 137 -14.98 11.20 -43.74
#